data_AF-A0A418YIA8-F1
#
_entry.id   AF-A0A418YIA8-F1
#
_cell.length_a   1.000
_cell.length_b   1.000
_cell.length_c   1.000
_cell.angle_alpha   90.00
_cell.angle_beta   90.00
_cell.angle_gamma   90.00
#
_symmetry.space_group_name_H-M   'P 1'
#
loop_
_entity.id
_entity.type
_entity.pdbx_description
1 polymer ?
#
loop_
_entity_poly.entity_id
_entity_poly.type
_entity_poly.pdbx_seq_one_letter_code
_entity_poly.pdbx_strand_id
1 'polypeptide(L)'
;MDWTNATPLAALTGGILIGLACAILLLGLGRIAGVSGLAARAFALSQTGPPWRIAAAFIVGLPTGAGIVNLISGPVIARFPSSPAVVLIGGLLVGFGTRMGSGCT
;
A
#
# COMPACT_ATOMS: atom_id res chain seq x y z
N MET A 1 12.62 26.46 -0.99
CA MET A 1 13.12 25.19 -0.42
C MET A 1 13.04 25.34 1.09
N ASP A 2 11.85 25.07 1.62
CA ASP A 2 11.46 25.38 2.99
C ASP A 2 11.79 24.19 3.91
N TRP A 3 13.05 24.10 4.33
CA TRP A 3 13.56 23.05 5.23
C TRP A 3 12.96 23.10 6.64
N THR A 4 12.21 24.15 6.97
CA THR A 4 11.57 24.38 8.29
C THR A 4 10.27 23.60 8.49
N ASN A 5 9.64 23.09 7.42
CA ASN A 5 8.44 22.25 7.49
C ASN A 5 8.75 20.74 7.42
N ALA A 6 10.03 20.36 7.33
CA ALA A 6 10.39 18.96 7.46
C ALA A 6 10.05 18.55 8.89
N THR A 7 8.93 17.83 9.09
CA THR A 7 8.52 17.24 10.36
C THR A 7 9.32 15.95 10.56
N PRO A 8 10.56 16.00 11.10
CA PRO A 8 11.50 14.89 10.99
C PRO A 8 11.04 13.73 11.87
N LEU A 9 10.41 14.07 13.00
CA LEU A 9 9.79 13.12 13.91
C LEU A 9 8.59 12.40 13.25
N ALA A 10 7.79 13.09 12.44
CA ALA A 10 6.66 12.45 11.74
C ALA A 10 7.15 11.49 10.65
N ALA A 11 8.20 11.87 9.92
CA ALA A 11 8.82 10.99 8.92
C ALA A 11 9.47 9.76 9.56
N LEU A 12 10.16 9.93 10.70
CA LEU A 12 10.81 8.84 11.42
C LEU A 12 9.79 7.86 12.01
N THR A 13 8.73 8.37 12.65
CA THR A 13 7.66 7.54 13.20
C THR A 13 6.93 6.77 12.09
N GLY A 14 6.57 7.43 10.99
CA GLY A 14 6.00 6.77 9.81
C GLY A 14 6.91 5.68 9.24
N GLY A 15 8.22 5.96 9.12
CA GLY A 15 9.22 5.00 8.66
C GLY A 15 9.34 3.77 9.57
N ILE A 16 9.34 3.97 10.90
CA ILE A 16 9.33 2.87 11.88
C ILE A 16 8.05 2.04 11.74
N LEU A 17 6.88 2.67 11.65
CA LEU A 17 5.59 1.98 11.48
C LEU A 17 5.57 1.12 10.20
N ILE A 18 6.02 1.67 9.07
CA ILE A 18 6.09 0.94 7.79
C ILE A 18 7.13 -0.18 7.85
N GLY A 19 8.31 0.09 8.42
CA GLY A 19 9.38 -0.90 8.59
C GLY A 19 8.95 -2.08 9.46
N LEU A 20 8.23 -1.80 10.56
CA LEU A 20 7.70 -2.83 11.47
C LEU A 20 6.59 -3.64 10.77
N ALA A 21 5.72 -3.01 10.00
CA ALA A 21 4.74 -3.71 9.18
C ALA A 21 5.40 -4.65 8.15
N CYS A 22 6.42 -4.16 7.44
CA CYS A 22 7.21 -4.97 6.51
C CYS A 22 7.92 -6.14 7.23
N ALA A 23 8.49 -5.91 8.41
CA ALA A 23 9.18 -6.93 9.20
C ALA A 23 8.23 -8.03 9.68
N ILE A 24 7.04 -7.67 10.18
CA ILE A 24 6.01 -8.64 10.60
C ILE A 24 5.56 -9.49 9.41
N LEU A 25 5.33 -8.88 8.25
CA LEU A 25 4.97 -9.62 7.04
C LEU A 25 6.11 -10.50 6.53
N LEU A 26 7.35 -10.02 6.60
CA LEU A 26 8.56 -10.80 6.27
C LEU A 26 8.72 -12.02 7.17
N LEU A 27 8.57 -11.84 8.49
CA LEU A 27 8.71 -12.90 9.48
C LEU A 27 7.53 -13.89 9.43
N GLY A 28 6.31 -13.41 9.17
CA GLY A 28 5.12 -14.26 9.08
C GLY A 28 5.05 -15.07 7.78
N LEU A 29 5.46 -14.51 6.64
CA LEU A 29 5.33 -15.13 5.32
C LEU A 29 6.66 -15.65 4.74
N GLY A 30 7.81 -15.31 5.36
CA GLY A 30 9.16 -15.68 4.89
C GLY A 30 9.57 -14.99 3.58
N ARG A 31 8.86 -13.95 3.15
CA ARG A 31 9.03 -13.26 1.84
C ARG A 31 8.80 -11.76 2.00
N ILE A 32 9.53 -10.94 1.22
CA ILE A 32 9.33 -9.49 1.20
C ILE A 32 7.89 -9.18 0.81
N ALA A 33 7.22 -8.36 1.62
CA ALA A 33 5.80 -8.04 1.49
C ALA A 33 5.55 -7.16 0.25
N GLY A 34 5.21 -7.77 -0.88
CA GLY A 34 4.79 -7.03 -2.08
C GLY A 34 3.30 -6.73 -2.05
N VAL A 35 2.91 -5.45 -2.08
CA VAL A 35 1.48 -5.04 -2.17
C VAL A 35 0.81 -5.66 -3.40
N SER A 36 1.51 -5.71 -4.55
CA SER A 36 1.01 -6.39 -5.76
C SER A 36 0.85 -7.91 -5.57
N GLY A 37 1.71 -8.54 -4.77
CA GLY A 37 1.62 -9.98 -4.47
C GLY A 37 0.46 -10.31 -3.52
N LEU A 38 0.27 -9.49 -2.48
CA LEU A 38 -0.88 -9.58 -1.56
C LEU A 38 -2.20 -9.24 -2.29
N ALA A 39 -2.20 -8.26 -3.19
CA ALA A 39 -3.35 -7.94 -4.02
C ALA A 39 -3.71 -9.07 -4.99
N ALA A 40 -2.71 -9.62 -5.70
CA ALA A 40 -2.94 -10.79 -6.57
C ALA A 40 -3.48 -12.00 -5.79
N ARG A 41 -3.09 -12.15 -4.50
CA ARG A 41 -3.64 -13.18 -3.60
C ARG A 41 -5.07 -12.90 -3.17
N ALA A 42 -5.37 -11.67 -2.77
CA ALA A 42 -6.72 -11.26 -2.37
C ALA A 42 -7.72 -11.47 -3.51
N PHE A 43 -7.32 -11.16 -4.75
CA PHE A 43 -8.10 -11.43 -5.97
C PHE A 43 -8.01 -12.89 -6.47
N ALA A 44 -7.38 -13.80 -5.73
CA ALA A 44 -7.25 -15.23 -6.05
C ALA A 44 -6.53 -15.56 -7.39
N LEU A 45 -5.73 -14.63 -7.93
CA LEU A 45 -4.96 -14.82 -9.17
C LEU A 45 -3.74 -15.76 -9.00
N SER A 46 -3.42 -16.19 -7.78
CA SER A 46 -2.22 -16.98 -7.49
C SER A 46 -2.49 -18.01 -6.39
N GLN A 47 -2.22 -19.29 -6.66
CA GLN A 47 -2.56 -20.43 -5.79
C GLN A 47 -1.40 -20.92 -4.87
N THR A 48 -0.15 -20.51 -5.09
CA THR A 48 1.04 -21.02 -4.34
C THR A 48 1.72 -19.98 -3.42
N GLY A 49 1.36 -19.90 -2.14
CA GLY A 49 1.83 -18.81 -1.26
C GLY A 49 1.04 -18.65 0.05
N PRO A 50 1.20 -17.52 0.76
CA PRO A 50 0.69 -17.31 2.11
C PRO A 50 -0.86 -17.39 2.21
N PRO A 51 -1.42 -17.66 3.42
CA PRO A 51 -2.85 -17.86 3.62
C PRO A 51 -3.69 -16.69 3.09
N TRP A 52 -4.71 -16.98 2.27
CA TRP A 52 -5.60 -15.98 1.69
C TRP A 52 -6.19 -15.00 2.74
N ARG A 53 -6.46 -15.49 3.95
CA ARG A 53 -6.91 -14.69 5.10
C ARG A 53 -5.98 -13.52 5.43
N ILE A 54 -4.66 -13.70 5.36
CA ILE A 54 -3.68 -12.64 5.68
C ILE A 54 -3.65 -11.60 4.56
N ALA A 55 -3.76 -12.03 3.30
CA ALA A 55 -3.83 -11.13 2.15
C ALA A 55 -5.11 -10.28 2.16
N ALA A 56 -6.26 -10.90 2.45
CA ALA A 56 -7.53 -10.20 2.61
C ALA A 56 -7.49 -9.20 3.78
N ALA A 57 -6.95 -9.62 4.94
CA ALA A 57 -6.80 -8.74 6.10
C ALA A 57 -5.91 -7.52 5.81
N PHE A 58 -4.83 -7.68 5.04
CA PHE A 58 -3.97 -6.58 4.62
C PHE A 58 -4.68 -5.62 3.65
N ILE A 59 -5.37 -6.16 2.63
CA ILE A 59 -6.13 -5.38 1.65
C ILE A 59 -7.27 -4.60 2.30
N VAL A 60 -7.97 -5.18 3.28
CA VAL A 60 -9.03 -4.50 4.03
C VAL A 60 -8.43 -3.53 5.06
N GLY A 61 -7.28 -3.87 5.64
CA GLY A 61 -6.55 -3.04 6.59
C GLY A 61 -6.08 -1.71 6.01
N LEU A 62 -5.68 -1.67 4.74
CA LEU A 62 -5.25 -0.44 4.04
C LEU A 62 -6.33 0.66 4.00
N PRO A 63 -7.53 0.45 3.43
CA PRO A 63 -8.58 1.45 3.40
C PRO A 63 -9.14 1.72 4.81
N THR A 64 -9.22 0.70 5.67
CA THR A 64 -9.68 0.88 7.05
C THR A 64 -8.72 1.77 7.84
N GLY A 65 -7.41 1.53 7.73
CA GLY A 65 -6.38 2.35 8.37
C GLY A 65 -6.36 3.78 7.85
N ALA A 66 -6.48 3.98 6.53
CA ALA A 66 -6.61 5.31 5.94
C ALA A 66 -7.88 6.03 6.45
N GLY A 67 -8.99 5.32 6.60
CA GLY A 67 -10.24 5.84 7.16
C GLY A 67 -10.10 6.26 8.63
N ILE A 68 -9.44 5.45 9.45
CA ILE A 68 -9.18 5.77 10.87
C ILE A 68 -8.30 7.03 10.98
N VAL A 69 -7.23 7.13 10.17
CA VAL A 69 -6.37 8.32 10.16
C VAL A 69 -7.15 9.56 9.69
N ASN A 70 -8.00 9.43 8.68
CA ASN A 70 -8.86 10.52 8.21
C ASN A 70 -9.82 11.00 9.31
N LEU A 71 -10.35 10.08 10.13
CA LEU A 71 -11.24 10.41 11.23
C LEU A 71 -10.52 11.15 12.37
N ILE A 72 -9.26 10.81 12.66
CA ILE A 72 -8.46 11.39 13.75
C ILE A 72 -7.77 12.69 13.34
N SER A 73 -7.19 12.74 12.14
CA SER A 73 -6.39 13.88 11.65
C SER A 73 -7.19 14.89 10.82
N GLY A 74 -8.47 14.62 10.56
CA GLY A 74 -9.33 15.45 9.73
C GLY A 74 -9.31 15.06 8.25
N PRO A 75 -10.19 15.68 7.43
CA PRO A 75 -10.38 15.30 6.04
C PRO A 75 -9.10 15.52 5.24
N VAL A 76 -8.44 14.41 4.90
CA VAL A 76 -7.39 14.39 3.88
C VAL A 76 -8.05 14.78 2.57
N ILE A 77 -7.69 15.97 2.05
CA ILE A 77 -8.20 16.48 0.79
C ILE A 77 -7.57 15.64 -0.33
N ALA A 78 -8.23 14.54 -0.67
CA ALA A 78 -7.82 13.71 -1.79
C ALA A 78 -8.10 14.47 -3.09
N ARG A 79 -7.06 15.06 -3.69
CA ARG A 79 -7.15 15.63 -5.03
C ARG A 79 -7.08 14.51 -6.06
N PHE A 80 -8.24 14.05 -6.49
CA PHE A 80 -8.33 13.21 -7.67
C PHE A 80 -8.26 14.07 -8.93
N PRO A 81 -7.55 13.62 -9.99
CA PRO A 81 -7.64 14.26 -11.28
C PRO A 81 -9.08 14.19 -11.79
N SER A 82 -9.57 15.28 -12.38
CA SER A 82 -10.95 15.41 -12.85
C SER A 82 -11.31 14.48 -14.02
N SER A 83 -10.33 13.85 -14.66
CA SER A 83 -10.52 12.95 -15.79
C SER A 83 -10.44 11.47 -15.37
N PRO A 84 -11.57 10.74 -15.32
CA PRO A 84 -11.58 9.31 -15.01
C PRO A 84 -10.76 8.49 -16.02
N ALA A 85 -10.61 8.99 -17.25
CA ALA A 85 -9.76 8.39 -18.27
C ALA A 85 -8.27 8.32 -17.86
N VAL A 86 -7.76 9.34 -17.17
CA VAL A 86 -6.36 9.37 -16.71
C VAL A 86 -6.15 8.37 -15.56
N VAL A 87 -7.14 8.22 -14.68
CA VAL A 87 -7.11 7.20 -13.62
C VAL A 87 -7.13 5.79 -14.21
N LEU A 88 -7.97 5.56 -15.22
CA LEU A 88 -8.09 4.26 -15.88
C LEU A 88 -6.78 3.88 -16.60
N ILE A 89 -6.24 4.79 -17.41
CA ILE A 89 -4.99 4.57 -18.15
C ILE A 89 -3.82 4.40 -17.17
N GLY A 90 -3.73 5.25 -16.15
CA GLY A 90 -2.70 5.16 -15.12
C GLY A 90 -2.76 3.82 -14.37
N GLY A 91 -3.95 3.37 -13.97
CA GLY A 91 -4.15 2.07 -13.33
C GLY A 91 -3.76 0.91 -14.24
N LEU A 92 -4.09 0.97 -15.53
CA LEU A 92 -3.73 -0.07 -16.50
C LEU A 92 -2.21 -0.13 -16.71
N LEU A 93 -1.56 1.03 -16.85
CA LEU A 93 -0.12 1.14 -17.02
C LEU A 93 0.64 0.63 -15.79
N VAL A 94 0.18 1.00 -14.59
CA VAL A 94 0.74 0.51 -13.31
C VAL A 94 0.53 -1.00 -13.18
N GLY A 95 -0.67 -1.51 -13.48
CA GLY A 95 -0.94 -2.94 -13.45
C GLY A 95 -0.06 -3.73 -14.41
N PHE A 96 0.16 -3.21 -15.62
CA PHE A 96 1.04 -3.82 -16.62
C PHE A 96 2.52 -3.75 -16.20
N GLY A 97 2.97 -2.59 -15.72
CA GLY A 97 4.34 -2.35 -15.28
C GLY A 97 4.74 -3.21 -14.07
N THR A 98 3.86 -3.32 -13.07
CA THR A 98 4.12 -4.14 -11.87
C THR A 98 4.22 -5.63 -12.17
N ARG A 99 3.50 -6.10 -13.20
CA ARG A 99 3.60 -7.49 -13.66
C ARG A 99 4.86 -7.77 -14.45
N MET A 100 5.33 -6.85 -15.28
CA MET A 100 6.63 -6.97 -15.96
C MET A 100 7.82 -6.81 -15.00
N GLY A 101 7.73 -5.90 -14.03
CA GLY A 101 8.80 -5.62 -13.07
C GLY A 101 8.92 -6.62 -11.91
N SER A 102 8.10 -7.68 -11.87
CA SER A 102 8.03 -8.62 -10.74
C SER A 102 7.76 -7.95 -9.37
N GLY A 103 7.20 -6.74 -9.35
CA GLY A 103 7.03 -5.94 -8.14
C GLY A 103 6.54 -4.52 -8.38
N CYS A 104 6.04 -3.89 -7.31
CA CYS A 104 5.71 -2.48 -7.23
C CYS A 104 6.61 -1.86 -6.14
N THR A 105 7.84 -1.48 -6.49
CA THR A 105 8.73 -0.73 -5.58
C THR A 105 8.88 0.68 -6.08
#